data_AF-A0A645J8G0-F1
#
_entry.id   AF-A0A645J8G0-F1
#
_cell.length_a   1.000
_cell.length_b   1.000
_cell.length_c   1.000
_cell.angle_alpha   90.00
_cell.angle_beta   90.00
_cell.angle_gamma   90.00
#
_symmetry.space_group_name_H-M   'P 1'
#
loop_
_entity.id
_entity.type
_entity.pdbx_description
1 polymer ?
#
loop_
_entity_poly.entity_id
_entity_poly.type
_entity_poly.pdbx_seq_one_letter_code
_entity_poly.pdbx_strand_id
1 'polypeptide(L)'
;MSEEAENCAANAVSYVKNGPAPTEKQLSTSAADNLSYVVPNACRRGVPTRFYMRPKVLCRRAELLVKNGDGTVLLRKKLQYVKPAEMITADLPAESTADCPDTAELRFELRPEEEAKA
;
A
#
# COMPACT_ATOMS: atom_id res chain seq x y z
N MET A 1 20.94 -8.64 0.95
CA MET A 1 20.15 -8.22 2.12
C MET A 1 18.83 -7.68 1.58
N SER A 2 17.70 -8.03 2.20
CA SER A 2 16.37 -7.70 1.67
C SER A 2 15.96 -6.28 2.07
N GLU A 3 15.43 -5.49 1.12
CA GLU A 3 14.92 -4.12 1.32
C GLU A 3 13.92 -4.02 2.49
N GLU A 4 13.19 -5.10 2.78
CA GLU A 4 12.27 -5.21 3.91
C GLU A 4 12.98 -5.10 5.26
N ALA A 5 14.18 -5.71 5.39
CA ALA A 5 14.99 -5.64 6.61
C ALA A 5 15.53 -4.22 6.84
N GLU A 6 15.89 -3.52 5.77
CA GLU A 6 16.35 -2.13 5.83
C GLU A 6 15.23 -1.18 6.24
N ASN A 7 14.02 -1.38 5.71
CA ASN A 7 12.86 -0.59 6.09
C ASN A 7 12.42 -0.83 7.54
N CYS A 8 12.45 -2.10 8.01
CA CYS A 8 12.21 -2.41 9.42
C CYS A 8 13.26 -1.76 10.33
N ALA A 9 14.54 -1.82 9.96
CA ALA A 9 15.60 -1.17 10.71
C ALA A 9 15.43 0.35 10.75
N ALA A 10 15.09 0.98 9.62
CA ALA A 10 14.84 2.42 9.55
C ALA A 10 13.68 2.85 10.45
N ASN A 11 12.56 2.11 10.43
CA ASN A 11 11.42 2.38 11.31
C ASN A 11 11.76 2.16 12.80
N ALA A 12 12.50 1.11 13.14
CA ALA A 12 12.94 0.86 14.51
C ALA A 12 13.87 1.97 15.03
N VAL A 13 14.83 2.41 14.20
CA VAL A 13 15.74 3.52 14.54
C VAL A 13 14.95 4.83 14.71
N SER A 14 13.96 5.09 13.86
CA SER A 14 13.10 6.27 13.99
C SER A 14 12.29 6.24 15.30
N TYR A 15 11.77 5.07 15.70
CA TYR A 15 11.03 4.89 16.96
C TYR A 15 11.91 5.14 18.19
N VAL A 16 13.14 4.61 18.20
CA VAL A 16 14.09 4.84 19.31
C VAL A 16 14.51 6.31 19.41
N LYS A 17 14.71 6.98 18.27
CA LYS A 17 15.16 8.38 18.23
C LYS A 17 14.07 9.39 18.56
N ASN A 18 12.85 9.18 18.07
CA ASN A 18 11.78 10.17 18.14
C ASN A 18 10.70 9.82 19.18
N GLY A 19 10.82 8.69 19.88
CA GLY A 19 9.77 8.13 20.71
C GLY A 19 8.62 7.56 19.87
N PRO A 20 7.49 7.17 20.49
CA PRO A 20 6.30 6.82 19.73
C PRO A 20 5.95 7.99 18.80
N ALA A 21 5.75 7.68 17.52
CA ALA A 21 5.25 8.66 16.57
C ALA A 21 4.03 9.34 17.20
N PRO A 22 3.91 10.68 17.11
CA PRO A 22 2.75 11.34 17.69
C PRO A 22 1.49 10.71 17.07
N THR A 23 0.36 10.80 17.78
CA THR A 23 -0.97 10.37 17.32
C THR A 23 -1.44 11.24 16.14
N GLU A 24 -0.56 11.47 15.17
CA GLU A 24 -0.78 12.21 13.95
C GLU A 24 -1.65 11.33 13.07
N LYS A 25 -2.95 11.64 13.06
CA LYS A 25 -3.88 11.48 11.92
C LYS A 25 -3.38 10.47 10.86
N GLN A 26 -3.42 9.19 11.23
CA GLN A 26 -2.96 8.09 10.40
C GLN A 26 -4.13 7.60 9.55
N LEU A 27 -3.90 7.46 8.26
CA LEU A 27 -4.83 6.79 7.36
C LEU A 27 -4.59 5.29 7.49
N SER A 28 -5.61 4.53 7.87
CA SER A 28 -5.52 3.07 7.89
C SER A 28 -5.46 2.53 6.46
N THR A 29 -4.89 1.35 6.27
CA THR A 29 -4.89 0.68 4.97
C THR A 29 -5.54 -0.68 5.05
N SER A 30 -6.32 -1.04 4.03
CA SER A 30 -6.93 -2.35 3.89
C SER A 30 -6.52 -3.03 2.58
N ALA A 31 -6.24 -4.32 2.67
CA ALA A 31 -6.02 -5.18 1.51
C ALA A 31 -7.38 -5.72 1.05
N ALA A 32 -7.78 -5.37 -0.17
CA ALA A 32 -9.01 -5.86 -0.79
C ALA A 32 -8.68 -6.90 -1.88
N ASP A 33 -9.54 -7.00 -2.89
CA ASP A 33 -9.53 -8.03 -3.93
C ASP A 33 -8.13 -8.43 -4.41
N ASN A 34 -7.92 -9.74 -4.45
CA ASN A 34 -6.70 -10.40 -4.93
C ASN A 34 -5.41 -10.02 -4.22
N LEU A 35 -5.48 -9.38 -3.04
CA LEU A 35 -4.36 -9.14 -2.13
C LEU A 35 -4.54 -9.92 -0.82
N SER A 36 -3.44 -10.45 -0.30
CA SER A 36 -3.40 -11.11 1.02
C SER A 36 -3.26 -10.11 2.14
N TYR A 37 -2.35 -9.16 1.98
CA TYR A 37 -2.07 -8.10 2.94
C TYR A 37 -1.38 -6.93 2.24
N VAL A 38 -1.40 -5.78 2.92
CA VAL A 38 -0.69 -4.56 2.57
C VAL A 38 0.06 -4.09 3.81
N VAL A 39 1.30 -3.67 3.63
CA VAL A 39 2.14 -3.07 4.68
C VAL A 39 2.82 -1.81 4.15
N PRO A 40 2.99 -0.76 4.96
CA PRO A 40 2.49 -0.61 6.33
C PRO A 40 0.96 -0.57 6.38
N ASN A 41 0.37 -0.94 7.53
CA ASN A 41 -1.08 -0.97 7.75
C ASN A 41 -1.70 0.42 7.99
N ALA A 42 -0.85 1.45 8.03
CA ALA A 42 -1.23 2.84 8.17
C ALA A 42 -0.16 3.74 7.54
N CYS A 43 -0.56 4.92 7.07
CA CYS A 43 0.37 5.95 6.61
C CYS A 43 -0.02 7.34 7.12
N ARG A 44 0.93 8.28 7.09
CA ARG A 44 0.67 9.67 7.45
C ARG A 44 0.13 10.43 6.25
N ARG A 45 -0.84 11.31 6.49
CA ARG A 45 -1.37 12.19 5.46
C ARG A 45 -0.31 13.16 4.96
N GLY A 46 -0.22 13.35 3.64
CA GLY A 46 0.73 14.29 3.05
C GLY A 46 2.19 13.83 3.12
N VAL A 47 2.44 12.56 3.42
CA VAL A 47 3.78 11.97 3.49
C VAL A 47 3.89 10.87 2.43
N PRO A 48 4.91 10.90 1.54
CA PRO A 48 5.08 9.85 0.56
C PRO A 48 5.35 8.53 1.28
N THR A 49 4.61 7.49 0.92
CA THR A 49 4.71 6.18 1.58
C THR A 49 4.80 5.08 0.54
N ARG A 50 5.80 4.21 0.69
CA ARG A 50 5.92 2.97 -0.09
C ARG A 50 5.16 1.85 0.61
N PHE A 51 4.21 1.28 -0.10
CA PHE A 51 3.46 0.11 0.31
C PHE A 51 4.00 -1.13 -0.36
N TYR A 52 3.96 -2.23 0.38
CA TYR A 52 4.26 -3.56 -0.09
C TYR A 52 3.04 -4.43 0.11
N MET A 53 2.75 -5.29 -0.86
CA MET A 53 1.56 -6.12 -0.83
C MET A 53 1.84 -7.46 -1.48
N ARG A 54 1.14 -8.49 -0.98
CA ARG A 54 1.26 -9.83 -1.52
C ARG A 54 0.01 -10.19 -2.32
N PRO A 55 0.12 -10.46 -3.62
CA PRO A 55 -1.00 -10.89 -4.43
C PRO A 55 -1.42 -12.32 -4.10
N LYS A 56 -2.70 -12.61 -4.31
CA LYS A 56 -3.30 -13.95 -4.18
C LYS A 56 -3.42 -14.67 -5.52
N VAL A 57 -3.26 -13.95 -6.63
CA VAL A 57 -3.53 -14.43 -7.98
C VAL A 57 -2.27 -14.40 -8.85
N LEU A 58 -2.24 -15.26 -9.87
CA LEU A 58 -1.25 -15.26 -10.93
C LEU A 58 -1.87 -14.66 -12.19
N CYS A 59 -1.33 -13.55 -12.69
CA CYS A 59 -1.81 -12.94 -13.93
C CYS A 59 -0.72 -12.14 -14.66
N ARG A 60 -0.86 -12.01 -15.99
CA ARG A 60 0.06 -11.24 -16.85
C ARG A 60 -0.32 -9.77 -16.98
N ARG A 61 -1.52 -9.38 -16.56
CA ARG A 61 -1.96 -7.98 -16.63
C ARG A 61 -2.89 -7.73 -15.47
N ALA A 62 -2.54 -6.78 -14.65
CA ALA A 62 -3.39 -6.33 -13.56
C ALA A 62 -3.23 -4.83 -13.36
N GLU A 63 -4.28 -4.22 -12.84
CA GLU A 63 -4.29 -2.86 -12.37
C GLU A 63 -4.39 -2.86 -10.85
N LEU A 64 -3.39 -2.27 -10.20
CA LEU A 64 -3.45 -1.93 -8.79
C LEU A 64 -4.12 -0.57 -8.64
N LEU A 65 -5.22 -0.54 -7.89
CA LEU A 65 -5.96 0.65 -7.54
C LEU A 65 -5.80 0.93 -6.06
N VAL A 66 -5.39 2.16 -5.73
CA VAL A 66 -5.44 2.67 -4.36
C VAL A 66 -6.60 3.66 -4.30
N LYS A 67 -7.56 3.40 -3.44
CA LYS A 67 -8.75 4.23 -3.27
C LYS A 67 -8.82 4.79 -1.87
N ASN A 68 -9.41 5.98 -1.75
CA ASN A 68 -9.82 6.53 -0.48
C ASN A 68 -11.14 5.88 0.01
N GLY A 69 -11.52 6.12 1.26
CA GLY A 69 -12.78 5.61 1.86
C GLY A 69 -14.03 5.98 1.06
N ASP A 70 -14.03 7.15 0.41
CA ASP A 70 -15.11 7.63 -0.46
C ASP A 70 -15.11 6.99 -1.87
N GLY A 71 -14.17 6.08 -2.16
CA GLY A 71 -14.02 5.41 -3.45
C GLY A 71 -13.20 6.16 -4.49
N THR A 72 -12.76 7.39 -4.20
CA THR A 72 -11.88 8.19 -5.08
C THR A 72 -10.56 7.48 -5.31
N VAL A 73 -10.15 7.33 -6.58
CA VAL A 73 -8.90 6.66 -6.94
C VAL A 73 -7.73 7.62 -6.76
N LEU A 74 -6.83 7.29 -5.84
CA LEU A 74 -5.64 8.08 -5.50
C LEU A 74 -4.42 7.70 -6.34
N LEU A 75 -4.34 6.43 -6.74
CA LEU A 75 -3.26 5.89 -7.55
C LEU A 75 -3.77 4.75 -8.44
N ARG A 76 -3.30 4.71 -9.68
CA ARG A 76 -3.44 3.56 -10.59
C ARG A 76 -2.06 3.13 -11.04
N LYS A 77 -1.75 1.85 -10.87
CA LYS A 77 -0.50 1.26 -11.34
C LYS A 77 -0.78 0.01 -12.15
N LYS A 78 -0.38 0.03 -13.42
CA LYS A 78 -0.46 -1.15 -14.28
C LYS A 78 0.72 -2.08 -14.00
N LEU A 79 0.42 -3.37 -13.85
CA LEU A 79 1.37 -4.43 -13.57
C LEU A 79 1.35 -5.42 -14.73
N GLN A 80 2.52 -5.61 -15.36
CA GLN A 80 2.70 -6.52 -16.49
C GLN A 80 2.83 -7.98 -16.08
N TYR A 81 2.99 -8.24 -14.79
CA TYR A 81 3.09 -9.59 -14.30
C TYR A 81 2.91 -9.59 -12.79
N VAL A 82 2.09 -10.49 -12.31
CA VAL A 82 1.76 -10.64 -10.90
C VAL A 82 1.82 -12.12 -10.55
N LYS A 83 2.61 -12.45 -9.53
CA LYS A 83 2.79 -13.79 -8.98
C LYS A 83 2.55 -13.77 -7.47
N PRO A 84 1.80 -14.72 -6.89
CA PRO A 84 1.62 -14.81 -5.44
C PRO A 84 2.91 -14.97 -4.63
N ALA A 85 3.98 -15.46 -5.28
CA ALA A 85 5.30 -15.61 -4.69
C ALA A 85 6.07 -14.28 -4.58
N GLU A 86 5.71 -13.26 -5.36
CA GLU A 86 6.43 -11.99 -5.44
C GLU A 86 5.66 -10.86 -4.76
N MET A 87 6.38 -10.00 -4.06
CA MET A 87 5.80 -8.80 -3.48
C MET A 87 5.66 -7.71 -4.53
N ILE A 88 4.50 -7.05 -4.53
CA ILE A 88 4.24 -5.86 -5.34
C ILE A 88 4.48 -4.64 -4.47
N THR A 89 5.05 -3.60 -5.07
CA THR A 89 5.24 -2.30 -4.42
C THR A 89 4.36 -1.22 -5.05
N ALA A 90 3.91 -0.27 -4.24
CA ALA A 90 3.24 0.93 -4.69
C ALA A 90 3.75 2.14 -3.91
N ASP A 91 4.31 3.10 -4.64
CA ASP A 91 4.70 4.39 -4.08
C ASP A 91 3.50 5.33 -4.15
N LEU A 92 2.95 5.70 -3.00
CA LEU A 92 1.86 6.67 -2.90
C LEU A 92 2.48 8.05 -2.60
N PRO A 93 2.38 9.03 -3.51
CA PRO A 93 2.96 10.34 -3.29
C PRO A 93 2.16 11.12 -2.24
N ALA A 94 2.82 12.09 -1.61
CA ALA A 94 2.23 12.92 -0.55
C ALA A 94 0.93 13.61 -0.99
N GLU A 95 0.93 14.17 -2.21
CA GLU A 95 -0.19 14.91 -2.79
C GLU A 95 -1.47 14.06 -2.89
N SER A 96 -1.34 12.75 -3.16
CA SER A 96 -2.48 11.84 -3.29
C SER A 96 -3.26 11.68 -2.00
N THR A 97 -2.61 11.86 -0.83
CA THR A 97 -3.29 11.74 0.47
C THR A 97 -3.59 13.08 1.10
N ALA A 98 -3.07 14.20 0.57
CA ALA A 98 -3.15 15.51 1.20
C ALA A 98 -4.61 15.96 1.48
N ASP A 99 -5.53 15.62 0.59
CA ASP A 99 -6.95 15.96 0.68
C ASP A 99 -7.81 14.87 1.38
N CYS A 100 -7.21 13.74 1.78
CA CYS A 100 -7.97 12.68 2.45
C CYS A 100 -8.42 13.10 3.86
N PRO A 101 -9.65 12.73 4.26
CA PRO A 101 -10.11 12.93 5.63
C PRO A 101 -9.24 12.15 6.63
N ASP A 102 -9.12 12.65 7.86
CA ASP A 102 -8.23 12.07 8.88
C ASP A 102 -8.60 10.63 9.29
N THR A 103 -9.86 10.23 9.09
CA THR A 103 -10.39 8.89 9.41
C THR A 103 -10.51 8.00 8.18
N ALA A 104 -9.94 8.40 7.05
CA ALA A 104 -10.12 7.68 5.80
C ALA A 104 -9.29 6.40 5.76
N GLU A 105 -9.90 5.34 5.24
CA GLU A 105 -9.22 4.08 4.97
C GLU A 105 -8.77 4.03 3.51
N LEU A 106 -7.48 3.75 3.30
CA LEU A 106 -6.91 3.50 1.99
C LEU A 106 -7.11 2.04 1.60
N ARG A 107 -7.94 1.81 0.61
CA ARG A 107 -8.25 0.48 0.10
C ARG A 107 -7.39 0.15 -1.12
N PHE A 108 -6.64 -0.94 -1.03
CA PHE A 108 -5.81 -1.45 -2.12
C PHE A 108 -6.53 -2.61 -2.80
N GLU A 109 -6.84 -2.45 -4.08
CA GLU A 109 -7.50 -3.47 -4.90
C GLU A 109 -6.60 -3.87 -6.06
N LEU A 110 -6.38 -5.17 -6.23
CA LEU A 110 -5.70 -5.70 -7.41
C LEU A 110 -6.73 -6.29 -8.37
N ARG A 111 -6.87 -5.68 -9.55
CA ARG A 111 -7.82 -6.11 -10.59
C ARG A 111 -7.08 -6.73 -11.76
N PRO A 112 -7.17 -8.04 -11.99
CA PRO A 112 -6.60 -8.65 -13.18
C PRO A 112 -7.40 -8.24 -14.44
N GLU A 113 -6.73 -7.97 -15.56
CA GLU A 113 -7.38 -7.60 -16.84
C GLU A 113 -7.97 -8.82 -17.57
N GLU A 114 -7.46 -10.02 -17.30
CA GLU A 114 -8.03 -11.31 -17.68
C GLU A 114 -8.30 -12.11 -16.41
N GLU A 115 -9.42 -12.86 -16.34
CA GLU A 115 -9.71 -13.73 -15.19
C GLU A 115 -8.48 -14.58 -14.83
N ALA A 116 -7.93 -14.34 -13.65
CA ALA A 116 -6.76 -15.06 -13.19
C ALA A 116 -7.18 -16.52 -12.93
N LYS A 117 -6.59 -17.47 -13.68
CA LYS A 117 -6.71 -18.89 -13.33
C LYS A 117 -5.98 -19.12 -12.01
N ALA A 118 -6.74 -19.46 -10.98
CA ALA A 118 -6.26 -19.89 -9.67
C ALA A 118 -5.57 -21.26 -9.74
#